data_AF-A0A7J2IEH6-F1
#
_entry.id   AF-A0A7J2IEH6-F1
#
_cell.length_a   1.000
_cell.length_b   1.000
_cell.length_c   1.000
_cell.angle_alpha   90.00
_cell.angle_beta   90.00
_cell.angle_gamma   90.00
#
_symmetry.space_group_name_H-M   'P 1'
#
loop_
_entity.id
_entity.type
_entity.pdbx_description
1 polymer ?
#
loop_
_entity_poly.entity_id
_entity_poly.type
_entity_poly.pdbx_seq_one_letter_code
_entity_poly.pdbx_strand_id
1 'polypeptide(L)'
;MEPVLQIALDLVDLDDAMRIANEAVATGYVDWIEVGTPLIKSEGLRAVRRIKENFPGKRIVVDMDVISHPIEFEAAMNTGADIILISGTAPENIVEKCVKESRKAGVEIMVDLTGITSPSDSLQRLEDMDIDYLLISFDDLERISNSVVTPIAVAIDPDTKKAADAVDLGASVIILSESIAKADNIQEVVRNIKRAISRESGTNEIIQETPINEYIEGVTKGLENVKNILIKLEAQRRADEENRIQMEEEMRKMEERFKRMLDIEREKIEEEREALRKQRDKIRDGWRRLKEAEVRWEEKQKKLEKEHQERRREMLRELEKEREKRLSEEVMERDKEMEEVEKRRERIGMELGEVEKEWRDIEEVWNKIDKDRVEIEEKRKEIDAEWKKIEKIKKEIERDQEMINKQLKEIEEMKRSGVSNLPKLVSRIREIKKKQIEELGRIYEERKNIDERMKDVEAAEKRIRDEREKIRREIKKLENEWYKIKAIKKEEKKVPKKKLEKVEVDLQRLKEEHKKKKESTKKGDIEDEKIKMMINSLIDLVDENEEIGLKEAAKKLNVDEYLVRRWSRLLEKRNIIEMKTPLLGDIVLRRGTNMERLSRVC
;
A
#
# COMPACT_ATOMS: atom_id res chain seq x y z
N MET A 1 27.62 -6.73 34.39
CA MET A 1 26.36 -6.03 34.72
C MET A 1 25.61 -6.88 35.72
N GLU A 2 24.87 -6.29 36.66
CA GLU A 2 23.97 -7.09 37.50
C GLU A 2 22.84 -7.62 36.59
N PRO A 3 22.48 -8.92 36.65
CA PRO A 3 21.42 -9.46 35.82
C PRO A 3 20.09 -8.76 36.08
N VAL A 4 19.42 -8.38 34.99
CA VAL A 4 18.09 -7.79 35.01
C VAL A 4 17.05 -8.88 35.21
N LEU A 5 16.08 -8.64 36.09
CA LEU A 5 14.91 -9.50 36.24
C LEU A 5 13.69 -8.88 35.58
N GLN A 6 13.20 -9.52 34.51
CA GLN A 6 11.98 -9.16 33.79
C GLN A 6 10.85 -10.13 34.15
N ILE A 7 9.63 -9.60 34.30
CA ILE A 7 8.41 -10.42 34.42
C ILE A 7 7.59 -10.30 33.14
N ALA A 8 7.18 -11.43 32.55
CA ALA A 8 6.29 -11.46 31.40
C ALA A 8 4.83 -11.66 31.84
N LEU A 9 3.96 -10.75 31.42
CA LEU A 9 2.53 -10.80 31.72
C LEU A 9 1.76 -11.44 30.55
N ASP A 10 2.02 -12.73 30.30
CA ASP A 10 1.37 -13.55 29.26
C ASP A 10 -0.05 -13.99 29.66
N LEU A 11 -0.92 -13.01 29.84
CA LEU A 11 -2.31 -13.20 30.29
C LEU A 11 -3.25 -12.64 29.23
N VAL A 12 -4.53 -13.00 29.30
CA VAL A 12 -5.56 -12.44 28.42
C VAL A 12 -6.43 -11.38 29.10
N ASP A 13 -6.32 -11.25 30.43
CA ASP A 13 -7.09 -10.31 31.25
C ASP A 13 -6.17 -9.26 31.89
N LEU A 14 -6.52 -7.98 31.73
CA LEU A 14 -5.71 -6.86 32.22
C LEU A 14 -5.73 -6.73 33.74
N ASP A 15 -6.83 -7.06 34.41
CA ASP A 15 -6.94 -6.93 35.86
C ASP A 15 -6.08 -7.99 36.56
N ASP A 16 -6.06 -9.22 36.04
CA ASP A 16 -5.14 -10.27 36.49
C ASP A 16 -3.68 -9.89 36.24
N ALA A 17 -3.36 -9.36 35.05
CA ALA A 17 -2.01 -8.87 34.75
C ALA A 17 -1.57 -7.75 35.71
N MET A 18 -2.46 -6.81 36.01
CA MET A 18 -2.22 -5.74 36.98
C MET A 18 -2.01 -6.27 38.40
N ARG A 19 -2.79 -7.27 38.84
CA ARG A 19 -2.62 -7.90 40.16
C ARG A 19 -1.24 -8.56 40.28
N ILE A 20 -0.87 -9.37 39.29
CA ILE A 20 0.40 -10.08 39.23
C ILE A 20 1.58 -9.10 39.20
N ALA A 21 1.50 -8.06 38.37
CA ALA A 21 2.52 -7.02 38.30
C ALA A 21 2.69 -6.30 39.63
N ASN A 22 1.59 -5.95 40.32
CA ASN A 22 1.66 -5.32 41.64
C ASN A 22 2.33 -6.23 42.68
N GLU A 23 1.95 -7.50 42.74
CA GLU A 23 2.55 -8.46 43.67
C GLU A 23 4.05 -8.63 43.42
N ALA A 24 4.44 -8.80 42.15
CA ALA A 24 5.83 -8.97 41.75
C ALA A 24 6.67 -7.71 42.03
N VAL A 25 6.18 -6.52 41.64
CA VAL A 25 6.87 -5.24 41.86
C VAL A 25 6.98 -4.89 43.34
N ALA A 26 6.01 -5.27 44.18
CA ALA A 26 6.04 -5.04 45.63
C ALA A 26 7.23 -5.72 46.32
N THR A 27 7.89 -6.69 45.68
CA THR A 27 9.14 -7.28 46.19
C THR A 27 10.33 -6.32 46.15
N GLY A 28 10.29 -5.31 45.28
CA GLY A 28 11.40 -4.41 44.99
C GLY A 28 12.45 -4.96 44.03
N TYR A 29 12.33 -6.21 43.57
CA TYR A 29 13.37 -6.91 42.79
C TYR A 29 13.09 -7.01 41.28
N VAL A 30 11.88 -6.70 40.83
CA VAL A 30 11.52 -6.70 39.40
C VAL A 30 12.08 -5.44 38.76
N ASP A 31 12.90 -5.58 37.73
CA ASP A 31 13.48 -4.46 37.00
C ASP A 31 12.54 -4.04 35.87
N TRP A 32 12.13 -4.98 35.03
CA TRP A 32 11.34 -4.74 33.81
C TRP A 32 10.00 -5.47 33.87
N ILE A 33 8.97 -4.85 33.31
CA ILE A 33 7.63 -5.43 33.18
C ILE A 33 7.33 -5.56 31.69
N GLU A 34 7.13 -6.79 31.23
CA GLU A 34 6.75 -7.08 29.87
C GLU A 34 5.24 -7.26 29.75
N VAL A 35 4.66 -6.53 28.80
CA VAL A 35 3.29 -6.71 28.35
C VAL A 35 3.33 -7.74 27.23
N GLY A 36 3.02 -8.98 27.57
CA GLY A 36 3.16 -10.12 26.67
C GLY A 36 2.25 -10.07 25.46
N THR A 37 2.63 -10.77 24.40
CA THR A 37 1.85 -10.90 23.16
C THR A 37 0.37 -11.28 23.41
N PRO A 38 0.01 -12.27 24.28
CA PRO A 38 -1.38 -12.63 24.52
C PRO A 38 -2.21 -11.47 25.10
N LEU A 39 -1.60 -10.68 25.98
CA LEU A 39 -2.26 -9.55 26.64
C LEU A 39 -2.51 -8.42 25.65
N ILE A 40 -1.52 -8.10 24.82
CA ILE A 40 -1.65 -7.11 23.75
C ILE A 40 -2.72 -7.56 22.74
N LYS A 41 -2.76 -8.84 22.38
CA LYS A 41 -3.78 -9.35 21.44
C LYS A 41 -5.19 -9.32 22.00
N SER A 42 -5.36 -9.52 23.31
CA SER A 42 -6.67 -9.51 23.98
C SER A 42 -7.15 -8.08 24.27
N GLU A 43 -6.28 -7.25 24.84
CA GLU A 43 -6.62 -5.94 25.42
C GLU A 43 -6.22 -4.76 24.52
N GLY A 44 -5.34 -5.01 23.55
CA GLY A 44 -4.71 -3.98 22.74
C GLY A 44 -3.64 -3.20 23.50
N LEU A 45 -3.11 -2.18 22.84
CA LEU A 45 -2.08 -1.28 23.38
C LEU A 45 -2.54 -0.41 24.58
N ARG A 46 -3.82 -0.51 24.98
CA ARG A 46 -4.32 0.10 26.23
C ARG A 46 -3.68 -0.55 27.46
N ALA A 47 -3.37 -1.85 27.40
CA ALA A 47 -2.71 -2.57 28.48
C ALA A 47 -1.35 -1.96 28.79
N VAL A 48 -0.56 -1.65 27.75
CA VAL A 48 0.75 -1.00 27.89
C VAL A 48 0.65 0.34 28.59
N ARG A 49 -0.26 1.21 28.13
CA ARG A 49 -0.48 2.53 28.75
C ARG A 49 -0.87 2.39 30.22
N ARG A 50 -1.77 1.44 30.52
CA ARG A 50 -2.25 1.22 31.89
C ARG A 50 -1.14 0.73 32.81
N ILE A 51 -0.30 -0.20 32.34
CA ILE A 51 0.84 -0.69 33.09
C ILE A 51 1.87 0.43 33.30
N LYS A 52 2.21 1.21 32.26
CA LYS A 52 3.14 2.35 32.39
C LYS A 52 2.65 3.41 33.39
N GLU A 53 1.34 3.71 33.40
CA GLU A 53 0.71 4.63 34.35
C GLU A 53 0.85 4.17 35.80
N ASN A 54 0.71 2.86 36.06
CA ASN A 54 0.77 2.30 37.41
C ASN A 54 2.20 2.04 37.90
N PHE A 55 3.14 1.81 36.98
CA PHE A 55 4.54 1.50 37.29
C PHE A 55 5.51 2.46 36.57
N PRO A 56 5.41 3.79 36.78
CA PRO A 56 6.19 4.78 36.02
C PRO A 56 7.71 4.69 36.26
N GLY A 57 8.14 4.08 37.38
CA GLY A 57 9.55 3.85 37.70
C GLY A 57 10.13 2.52 37.20
N LYS A 58 9.34 1.72 36.45
CA LYS A 58 9.79 0.47 35.84
C LYS A 58 9.96 0.64 34.33
N ARG A 59 10.89 -0.13 33.76
CA ARG A 59 10.98 -0.23 32.30
C ARG A 59 9.86 -1.12 31.79
N ILE A 60 9.17 -0.66 30.76
CA ILE A 60 8.06 -1.36 30.14
C ILE A 60 8.54 -1.95 28.82
N VAL A 61 8.47 -3.26 28.74
CA VAL A 61 8.78 -4.05 27.55
C VAL A 61 7.46 -4.39 26.85
N VAL A 62 7.39 -4.16 25.55
CA VAL A 62 6.19 -4.46 24.76
C VAL A 62 6.52 -5.59 23.81
N ASP A 63 5.96 -6.76 24.09
CA ASP A 63 6.09 -7.93 23.24
C ASP A 63 5.09 -7.86 22.09
N MET A 64 5.40 -7.02 21.10
CA MET A 64 4.56 -6.83 19.92
C MET A 64 4.80 -7.94 18.87
N ASP A 65 5.93 -8.66 18.97
CA ASP A 65 6.39 -9.65 18.00
C ASP A 65 6.26 -9.16 16.54
N VAL A 66 6.84 -7.98 16.25
CA VAL A 66 6.69 -7.32 14.94
C VAL A 66 7.34 -8.18 13.85
N ILE A 67 6.54 -8.64 12.88
CA ILE A 67 7.02 -9.44 11.74
C ILE A 67 6.93 -8.68 10.42
N SER A 68 5.76 -8.08 10.13
CA SER A 68 5.39 -7.76 8.74
C SER A 68 5.34 -6.28 8.39
N HIS A 69 4.88 -5.42 9.32
CA HIS A 69 4.65 -4.01 9.03
C HIS A 69 5.21 -3.10 10.14
N PRO A 70 6.03 -2.07 9.82
CA PRO A 70 6.61 -1.15 10.81
C PRO A 70 5.58 -0.34 11.61
N ILE A 71 4.34 -0.24 11.11
CA ILE A 71 3.26 0.45 11.81
C ILE A 71 2.93 -0.18 13.16
N GLU A 72 3.18 -1.48 13.33
CA GLU A 72 3.02 -2.20 14.60
C GLU A 72 4.04 -1.68 15.63
N PHE A 73 5.29 -1.52 15.20
CA PHE A 73 6.36 -0.93 16.00
C PHE A 73 6.05 0.54 16.35
N GLU A 74 5.63 1.34 15.37
CA GLU A 74 5.25 2.74 15.58
C GLU A 74 4.08 2.88 16.56
N ALA A 75 3.09 1.98 16.48
CA ALA A 75 1.98 1.98 17.41
C ALA A 75 2.45 1.68 18.85
N ALA A 76 3.34 0.71 19.03
CA ALA A 76 3.92 0.36 20.33
C ALA A 76 4.77 1.51 20.91
N MET A 77 5.59 2.19 20.10
CA MET A 77 6.38 3.35 20.57
C MET A 77 5.52 4.46 21.20
N ASN A 78 4.30 4.65 20.69
CA ASN A 78 3.36 5.69 21.17
C ASN A 78 2.57 5.30 22.44
N THR A 79 3.03 4.30 23.19
CA THR A 79 2.37 3.82 24.42
C THR A 79 3.14 4.09 25.71
N GLY A 80 4.37 4.58 25.59
CA GLY A 80 5.31 4.70 26.71
C GLY A 80 6.18 3.46 26.92
N ALA A 81 6.32 2.63 25.88
CA ALA A 81 7.25 1.51 25.83
C ALA A 81 8.70 2.01 25.96
N ASP A 82 9.51 1.32 26.76
CA ASP A 82 10.95 1.56 26.88
C ASP A 82 11.73 0.58 25.97
N ILE A 83 11.20 -0.63 25.77
CA ILE A 83 11.76 -1.67 24.89
C ILE A 83 10.61 -2.28 24.08
N ILE A 84 10.83 -2.55 22.79
CA ILE A 84 9.85 -3.23 21.93
C ILE A 84 10.48 -4.48 21.31
N LEU A 85 9.78 -5.61 21.37
CA LEU A 85 10.22 -6.84 20.73
C LEU A 85 9.86 -6.89 19.25
N ILE A 86 10.79 -7.39 18.46
CA ILE A 86 10.66 -7.66 17.02
C ILE A 86 10.99 -9.12 16.78
N SER A 87 10.23 -9.78 15.91
CA SER A 87 10.54 -11.15 15.53
C SER A 87 11.87 -11.24 14.80
N GLY A 88 12.70 -12.20 15.17
CA GLY A 88 13.90 -12.58 14.44
C GLY A 88 13.63 -13.09 13.02
N THR A 89 12.39 -13.48 12.74
CA THR A 89 11.93 -13.89 11.40
C THR A 89 11.43 -12.72 10.54
N ALA A 90 11.38 -11.51 11.09
CA ALA A 90 11.00 -10.32 10.35
C ALA A 90 11.96 -10.08 9.17
N PRO A 91 11.44 -9.67 7.99
CA PRO A 91 12.29 -9.32 6.87
C PRO A 91 13.28 -8.21 7.23
N GLU A 92 14.48 -8.27 6.67
CA GLU A 92 15.58 -7.35 6.97
C GLU A 92 15.18 -5.87 6.86
N ASN A 93 14.48 -5.52 5.77
CA ASN A 93 13.99 -4.15 5.53
C ASN A 93 12.94 -3.68 6.56
N ILE A 94 12.30 -4.59 7.31
CA ILE A 94 11.41 -4.26 8.43
C ILE A 94 12.24 -3.99 9.68
N VAL A 95 13.22 -4.85 9.98
CA VAL A 95 14.14 -4.68 11.13
C VAL A 95 14.89 -3.34 11.01
N GLU A 96 15.48 -3.04 9.85
CA GLU A 96 16.18 -1.77 9.60
C GLU A 96 15.30 -0.54 9.85
N LYS A 97 14.03 -0.60 9.43
CA LYS A 97 13.07 0.48 9.66
C LYS A 97 12.76 0.64 11.13
N CYS A 98 12.53 -0.45 11.84
CA CYS A 98 12.26 -0.39 13.28
C CYS A 98 13.46 0.17 14.04
N VAL A 99 14.69 -0.28 13.73
CA VAL A 99 15.93 0.29 14.30
C VAL A 99 16.03 1.79 14.04
N LYS A 100 15.75 2.21 12.81
CA LYS A 100 15.78 3.64 12.48
C LYS A 100 14.76 4.46 13.29
N GLU A 101 13.54 3.95 13.45
CA GLU A 101 12.51 4.66 14.21
C GLU A 101 12.77 4.62 15.74
N SER A 102 13.30 3.50 16.25
CA SER A 102 13.63 3.34 17.67
C SER A 102 14.66 4.37 18.12
N ARG A 103 15.71 4.57 17.33
CA ARG A 103 16.77 5.56 17.58
C ARG A 103 16.25 7.00 17.58
N LYS A 104 15.22 7.31 16.79
CA LYS A 104 14.58 8.65 16.81
C LYS A 104 13.72 8.85 18.05
N ALA A 105 13.02 7.80 18.49
CA ALA A 105 12.09 7.84 19.61
C ALA A 105 12.77 7.65 20.97
N GLY A 106 14.02 7.17 21.00
CA GLY A 106 14.73 6.81 22.22
C GLY A 106 14.17 5.53 22.86
N VAL A 107 13.66 4.61 22.03
CA VAL A 107 13.13 3.30 22.45
C VAL A 107 14.15 2.24 22.04
N GLU A 108 14.36 1.24 22.89
CA GLU A 108 15.27 0.13 22.62
C GLU A 108 14.56 -1.04 21.92
N ILE A 109 15.32 -1.87 21.22
CA ILE A 109 14.83 -3.05 20.49
C ILE A 109 15.39 -4.31 21.11
N MET A 110 14.50 -5.28 21.33
CA MET A 110 14.86 -6.66 21.59
C MET A 110 14.44 -7.52 20.40
N VAL A 111 15.34 -8.32 19.84
CA VAL A 111 15.00 -9.22 18.73
C VAL A 111 14.80 -10.64 19.26
N ASP A 112 13.62 -11.20 19.05
CA ASP A 112 13.26 -12.55 19.49
C ASP A 112 13.69 -13.61 18.47
N LEU A 113 14.72 -14.37 18.81
CA LEU A 113 15.22 -15.50 18.02
C LEU A 113 14.70 -16.85 18.54
N THR A 114 13.80 -16.87 19.52
CA THR A 114 13.24 -18.12 20.03
C THR A 114 12.44 -18.84 18.95
N GLY A 115 12.55 -20.18 18.92
CA GLY A 115 11.88 -21.01 17.92
C GLY A 115 12.51 -20.97 16.51
N ILE A 116 13.59 -20.21 16.29
CA ILE A 116 14.35 -20.23 15.03
C ILE A 116 15.33 -21.42 15.05
N THR A 117 15.37 -22.22 13.98
CA THR A 117 16.20 -23.44 13.93
C THR A 117 17.71 -23.15 13.89
N SER A 118 18.10 -22.04 13.25
CA SER A 118 19.50 -21.63 13.09
C SER A 118 19.67 -20.14 13.45
N PRO A 119 19.51 -19.76 14.74
CA PRO A 119 19.60 -18.36 15.15
C PRO A 119 20.97 -17.74 14.82
N SER A 120 22.04 -18.56 14.81
CA SER A 120 23.40 -18.16 14.43
C SER A 120 23.49 -17.49 13.06
N ASP A 121 22.65 -17.88 12.09
CA ASP A 121 22.66 -17.32 10.73
C ASP A 121 22.24 -15.84 10.70
N SER A 122 21.49 -15.38 11.72
CA SER A 122 21.02 -14.00 11.84
C SER A 122 21.88 -13.13 12.75
N LEU A 123 22.86 -13.69 13.49
CA LEU A 123 23.57 -12.92 14.52
C LEU A 123 24.43 -11.80 13.92
N GLN A 124 25.24 -12.11 12.90
CA GLN A 124 26.14 -11.12 12.31
C GLN A 124 25.37 -9.91 11.77
N ARG A 125 24.27 -10.14 11.03
CA ARG A 125 23.45 -9.04 10.49
C ARG A 125 22.82 -8.19 11.60
N LEU A 126 22.43 -8.80 12.71
CA LEU A 126 21.77 -8.10 13.81
C LEU A 126 22.77 -7.27 14.60
N GLU A 127 23.96 -7.80 14.85
CA GLU A 127 25.13 -7.06 15.38
C GLU A 127 25.48 -5.86 14.51
N ASP A 128 25.54 -6.05 13.18
CA ASP A 128 25.83 -4.96 12.23
C ASP A 128 24.74 -3.87 12.24
N MET A 129 23.51 -4.21 12.66
CA MET A 129 22.38 -3.28 12.79
C MET A 129 22.32 -2.57 14.15
N ASP A 130 23.24 -2.85 15.07
CA ASP A 130 23.32 -2.24 16.40
C ASP A 130 22.01 -2.38 17.19
N ILE A 131 21.45 -3.59 17.26
CA ILE A 131 20.28 -3.90 18.10
C ILE A 131 20.63 -3.88 19.59
N ASP A 132 19.67 -3.58 20.47
CA ASP A 132 19.96 -3.37 21.89
C ASP A 132 19.99 -4.69 22.69
N TYR A 133 19.13 -5.66 22.35
CA TYR A 133 19.06 -6.97 23.02
C TYR A 133 18.71 -8.12 22.07
N LEU A 134 19.20 -9.31 22.40
CA LEU A 134 18.82 -10.58 21.75
C LEU A 134 18.07 -11.46 22.72
N LEU A 135 16.85 -11.89 22.39
CA LEU A 135 16.14 -12.93 23.13
C LEU A 135 16.38 -14.28 22.44
N ILE A 136 16.94 -15.25 23.18
CA ILE A 136 17.26 -16.58 22.66
C ILE A 136 16.78 -17.68 23.60
N SER A 137 16.73 -18.92 23.09
CA SER A 137 16.43 -20.08 23.92
C SER A 137 17.58 -20.39 24.89
N PHE A 138 17.26 -20.99 26.05
CA PHE A 138 18.28 -21.43 27.00
C PHE A 138 19.27 -22.43 26.36
N ASP A 139 18.78 -23.31 25.49
CA ASP A 139 19.60 -24.34 24.83
C ASP A 139 20.60 -23.73 23.82
N ASP A 140 20.29 -22.56 23.25
CA ASP A 140 21.19 -21.86 22.34
C ASP A 140 22.21 -20.96 23.05
N LEU A 141 22.01 -20.68 24.35
CA LEU A 141 22.75 -19.65 25.08
C LEU A 141 24.26 -19.88 25.09
N GLU A 142 24.71 -21.07 25.47
CA GLU A 142 26.14 -21.39 25.54
C GLU A 142 26.86 -21.21 24.19
N ARG A 143 26.17 -21.56 23.10
CA ARG A 143 26.69 -21.45 21.74
C ARG A 143 26.76 -19.99 21.27
N ILE A 144 25.77 -19.17 21.63
CA ILE A 144 25.61 -17.81 21.12
C ILE A 144 26.36 -16.79 21.97
N SER A 145 26.37 -16.93 23.29
CA SER A 145 26.90 -15.92 24.23
C SER A 145 28.36 -15.54 23.99
N ASN A 146 29.16 -16.47 23.47
CA ASN A 146 30.56 -16.23 23.13
C ASN A 146 30.78 -15.57 21.75
N SER A 147 29.73 -15.43 20.94
CA SER A 147 29.80 -14.98 19.55
C SER A 147 29.16 -13.61 19.30
N VAL A 148 28.54 -13.01 20.32
CA VAL A 148 27.87 -11.70 20.23
C VAL A 148 28.33 -10.81 21.37
N VAL A 149 28.35 -9.50 21.15
CA VAL A 149 28.56 -8.51 22.21
C VAL A 149 27.24 -7.92 22.69
N THR A 150 26.19 -8.04 21.89
CA THR A 150 24.83 -7.64 22.23
C THR A 150 24.34 -8.38 23.49
N PRO A 151 23.82 -7.68 24.50
CA PRO A 151 23.27 -8.30 25.71
C PRO A 151 22.15 -9.31 25.41
N ILE A 152 22.22 -10.47 26.05
CA ILE A 152 21.29 -11.57 25.82
C ILE A 152 20.23 -11.64 26.90
N ALA A 153 18.97 -11.78 26.48
CA ALA A 153 17.82 -12.13 27.29
C ALA A 153 17.46 -13.61 27.11
N VAL A 154 17.04 -14.26 28.19
CA VAL A 154 16.56 -15.64 28.17
C VAL A 154 15.28 -15.76 28.97
N ALA A 155 14.26 -16.34 28.35
CA ALA A 155 13.01 -16.70 29.02
C ALA A 155 13.14 -18.05 29.71
N ILE A 156 12.76 -18.10 30.98
CA ILE A 156 12.78 -19.30 31.82
C ILE A 156 11.49 -19.44 32.61
N ASP A 157 11.11 -20.69 32.89
CA ASP A 157 10.16 -20.99 33.95
C ASP A 157 10.75 -20.59 35.33
N PRO A 158 9.92 -20.46 36.38
CA PRO A 158 10.36 -20.13 37.74
C PRO A 158 11.23 -21.20 38.43
N ASP A 159 12.41 -21.45 37.87
CA ASP A 159 13.42 -22.40 38.33
C ASP A 159 14.69 -21.64 38.69
N THR A 160 15.00 -21.61 39.99
CA THR A 160 16.17 -20.89 40.53
C THR A 160 17.50 -21.42 40.00
N LYS A 161 17.58 -22.73 39.74
CA LYS A 161 18.82 -23.32 39.24
C LYS A 161 19.05 -22.91 37.79
N LYS A 162 18.04 -23.05 36.95
CA LYS A 162 18.12 -22.59 35.55
C LYS A 162 18.40 -21.10 35.43
N ALA A 163 17.84 -20.28 36.33
CA ALA A 163 18.12 -18.85 36.37
C ALA A 163 19.60 -18.55 36.64
N ALA A 164 20.20 -19.22 37.63
CA ALA A 164 21.62 -19.08 37.94
C ALA A 164 22.50 -19.60 36.78
N ASP A 165 22.17 -20.77 36.24
CA ASP A 165 22.89 -21.37 35.11
C ASP A 165 22.86 -20.45 33.88
N ALA A 166 21.73 -19.80 33.57
CA ALA A 166 21.61 -18.85 32.46
C ALA A 166 22.54 -17.63 32.64
N VAL A 167 22.63 -17.09 33.85
CA VAL A 167 23.53 -15.96 34.13
C VAL A 167 24.99 -16.39 33.99
N ASP A 168 25.35 -17.56 34.51
CA ASP A 168 26.71 -18.08 34.40
C ASP A 168 27.12 -18.38 32.95
N LEU A 169 26.15 -18.72 32.09
CA LEU A 169 26.33 -18.89 30.64
C LEU A 169 26.33 -17.56 29.84
N GLY A 170 26.10 -16.42 30.49
CA GLY A 170 26.25 -15.07 29.90
C GLY A 170 24.95 -14.30 29.66
N ALA A 171 23.80 -14.79 30.12
CA ALA A 171 22.55 -14.01 30.06
C ALA A 171 22.64 -12.74 30.90
N SER A 172 22.22 -11.62 30.32
CA SER A 172 22.17 -10.30 30.96
C SER A 172 20.76 -9.96 31.47
N VAL A 173 19.72 -10.57 30.87
CA VAL A 173 18.31 -10.40 31.25
C VAL A 173 17.69 -11.78 31.44
N ILE A 174 17.05 -11.98 32.59
CA ILE A 174 16.27 -13.19 32.90
C ILE A 174 14.80 -12.82 32.87
N ILE A 175 14.05 -13.44 31.95
CA ILE A 175 12.61 -13.22 31.78
C ILE A 175 11.86 -14.38 32.44
N LEU A 176 11.02 -14.08 33.42
CA LEU A 176 10.12 -15.06 34.02
C LEU A 176 8.82 -15.12 33.19
N SER A 177 8.62 -16.23 32.48
CA SER A 177 7.51 -16.43 31.53
C SER A 177 6.18 -16.86 32.19
N GLU A 178 5.19 -17.22 31.36
CA GLU A 178 3.79 -17.63 31.66
C GLU A 178 3.57 -18.37 33.00
N SER A 179 4.53 -19.21 33.43
CA SER A 179 4.44 -19.98 34.67
C SER A 179 4.43 -19.13 35.95
N ILE A 180 4.88 -17.86 35.92
CA ILE A 180 4.79 -16.98 37.11
C ILE A 180 3.34 -16.69 37.51
N ALA A 181 2.43 -16.58 36.54
CA ALA A 181 1.01 -16.35 36.79
C ALA A 181 0.34 -17.55 37.50
N LYS A 182 0.93 -18.75 37.39
CA LYS A 182 0.46 -19.99 38.00
C LYS A 182 1.08 -20.24 39.39
N ALA A 183 2.00 -19.40 39.84
CA ALA A 183 2.65 -19.57 41.12
C ALA A 183 1.69 -19.25 42.28
N ASP A 184 1.67 -20.11 43.29
CA ASP A 184 0.90 -19.87 44.52
C ASP A 184 1.36 -18.61 45.27
N ASN A 185 2.64 -18.26 45.14
CA ASN A 185 3.26 -17.10 45.78
C ASN A 185 4.27 -16.40 44.86
N ILE A 186 3.79 -15.41 44.10
CA ILE A 186 4.60 -14.65 43.15
C ILE A 186 5.77 -13.94 43.83
N GLN A 187 5.55 -13.40 45.03
CA GLN A 187 6.61 -12.66 45.74
C GLN A 187 7.77 -13.57 46.13
N GLU A 188 7.48 -14.77 46.61
CA GLU A 188 8.52 -15.74 46.98
C GLU A 188 9.32 -16.21 45.76
N VAL A 189 8.64 -16.51 44.66
CA VAL A 189 9.28 -16.84 43.39
C VAL A 189 10.26 -15.74 42.96
N VAL A 190 9.81 -14.49 42.89
CA VAL A 190 10.64 -13.35 42.49
C VAL A 190 11.85 -13.17 43.41
N ARG A 191 11.67 -13.29 44.74
CA ARG A 191 12.78 -13.20 45.71
C ARG A 191 13.80 -14.31 45.50
N ASN A 192 13.35 -15.55 45.29
CA ASN A 192 14.22 -16.70 45.14
C ASN A 192 15.01 -16.63 43.82
N ILE A 193 14.35 -16.23 42.73
CA ILE A 193 15.03 -16.00 41.44
C ILE A 193 16.05 -14.86 41.57
N LYS A 194 15.66 -13.70 42.14
CA LYS A 194 16.61 -12.59 42.31
C LYS A 194 17.82 -12.99 43.15
N ARG A 195 17.63 -13.75 44.23
CA ARG A 195 18.74 -14.29 45.04
C ARG A 195 19.63 -15.24 44.23
N ALA A 196 19.05 -16.11 43.42
CA ALA A 196 19.83 -17.05 42.62
C ALA A 196 20.72 -16.34 41.57
N ILE A 197 20.23 -15.24 40.98
CA ILE A 197 20.96 -14.48 39.96
C ILE A 197 21.85 -13.37 40.55
N SER A 198 21.68 -13.04 41.84
CA SER A 198 22.49 -12.04 42.56
C SER A 198 23.51 -12.75 43.43
N ARG A 199 24.79 -12.72 43.07
CA ARG A 199 25.86 -13.44 43.78
C ARG A 199 26.01 -13.01 45.24
N GLU A 200 25.61 -13.87 46.18
CA GLU A 200 26.09 -13.90 47.58
C GLU A 200 26.55 -15.31 47.95
N SER A 201 27.75 -15.44 48.54
CA SER A 201 28.50 -16.69 48.75
C SER A 201 28.42 -17.25 50.19
N GLY A 202 28.43 -18.59 50.35
CA GLY A 202 28.74 -19.36 51.59
C GLY A 202 28.13 -20.78 51.56
N THR A 203 28.75 -21.92 51.93
CA THR A 203 29.49 -22.27 53.17
C THR A 203 30.35 -23.58 53.09
N ASN A 204 31.27 -23.75 54.06
CA ASN A 204 32.31 -24.79 54.32
C ASN A 204 31.86 -26.11 55.02
N GLU A 205 32.70 -27.18 55.01
CA GLU A 205 32.86 -28.18 56.11
C GLU A 205 34.22 -28.96 56.10
N ILE A 206 34.73 -29.41 57.27
CA ILE A 206 36.07 -30.04 57.58
C ILE A 206 35.90 -31.27 58.52
N ILE A 207 36.73 -32.36 58.41
CA ILE A 207 36.97 -33.40 59.47
C ILE A 207 38.43 -33.98 59.45
N GLN A 208 38.99 -34.41 60.62
CA GLN A 208 40.32 -35.05 60.92
C GLN A 208 40.24 -36.46 61.60
N GLU A 209 41.36 -37.23 61.67
CA GLU A 209 41.53 -38.68 62.06
C GLU A 209 42.28 -39.02 63.40
N THR A 210 42.31 -40.33 63.81
CA THR A 210 43.40 -41.23 64.39
C THR A 210 43.15 -42.15 65.67
N PRO A 211 43.90 -43.29 65.94
CA PRO A 211 43.41 -44.62 66.51
C PRO A 211 44.22 -45.44 67.63
N ILE A 212 43.71 -46.65 68.04
CA ILE A 212 44.26 -48.07 68.36
C ILE A 212 45.05 -48.60 69.66
N ASN A 213 44.54 -49.75 70.24
CA ASN A 213 44.97 -51.08 70.88
C ASN A 213 45.85 -51.50 72.15
N GLU A 214 45.43 -52.70 72.72
CA GLU A 214 46.09 -53.98 73.28
C GLU A 214 46.95 -54.10 74.60
N TYR A 215 47.35 -55.29 75.20
CA TYR A 215 46.76 -56.60 75.70
C TYR A 215 47.80 -57.50 76.47
N ILE A 216 47.34 -58.26 77.50
CA ILE A 216 47.67 -59.55 78.26
C ILE A 216 49.05 -60.31 78.32
N GLU A 217 49.31 -60.96 79.49
CA GLU A 217 50.02 -62.28 79.64
C GLU A 217 49.45 -63.11 80.85
N GLY A 218 48.97 -64.36 80.70
CA GLY A 218 48.29 -65.10 81.81
C GLY A 218 47.83 -66.53 81.54
N VAL A 219 48.70 -67.41 81.03
CA VAL A 219 48.30 -68.71 80.44
C VAL A 219 48.32 -69.91 81.40
N THR A 220 49.09 -69.91 82.48
CA THR A 220 49.32 -71.14 83.29
C THR A 220 48.21 -71.48 84.28
N LYS A 221 47.34 -70.53 84.65
CA LYS A 221 46.10 -70.78 85.44
C LYS A 221 45.02 -71.53 84.64
N GLY A 222 45.26 -71.79 83.36
CA GLY A 222 44.29 -72.34 82.42
C GLY A 222 43.97 -73.82 82.61
N LEU A 223 44.94 -74.68 82.94
CA LEU A 223 44.75 -76.14 82.79
C LEU A 223 43.80 -76.79 83.82
N GLU A 224 43.83 -76.36 85.09
CA GLU A 224 42.90 -76.85 86.11
C GLU A 224 41.49 -76.27 85.89
N ASN A 225 41.43 -75.01 85.41
CA ASN A 225 40.19 -74.37 84.99
C ASN A 225 39.53 -75.14 83.84
N VAL A 226 40.31 -75.59 82.85
CA VAL A 226 39.80 -76.29 81.65
C VAL A 226 38.96 -77.52 82.00
N LYS A 227 39.31 -78.29 83.04
CA LYS A 227 38.58 -79.52 83.39
C LYS A 227 37.22 -79.23 84.05
N ASN A 228 37.17 -78.26 84.96
CA ASN A 228 35.91 -77.78 85.56
C ASN A 228 35.05 -77.01 84.56
N ILE A 229 35.70 -76.31 83.62
CA ILE A 229 35.06 -75.68 82.47
C ILE A 229 34.42 -76.75 81.59
N LEU A 230 35.06 -77.90 81.33
CA LEU A 230 34.51 -78.95 80.48
C LEU A 230 33.16 -79.50 80.97
N ILE A 231 33.03 -79.79 82.27
CA ILE A 231 31.77 -80.30 82.86
C ILE A 231 30.68 -79.22 82.81
N LYS A 232 31.03 -77.97 83.12
CA LYS A 232 30.11 -76.84 82.98
C LYS A 232 29.70 -76.63 81.53
N LEU A 233 30.64 -76.74 80.59
CA LEU A 233 30.42 -76.62 79.15
C LEU A 233 29.47 -77.71 78.64
N GLU A 234 29.55 -78.94 79.12
CA GLU A 234 28.60 -79.98 78.70
C GLU A 234 27.18 -79.74 79.21
N ALA A 235 27.03 -79.27 80.46
CA ALA A 235 25.72 -78.89 81.01
C ALA A 235 25.15 -77.65 80.29
N GLN A 236 26.01 -76.66 80.04
CA GLN A 236 25.67 -75.43 79.33
C GLN A 236 25.32 -75.74 77.87
N ARG A 237 26.05 -76.63 77.20
CA ARG A 237 25.74 -77.08 75.84
C ARG A 237 24.39 -77.77 75.73
N ARG A 238 23.95 -78.51 76.75
CA ARG A 238 22.58 -79.09 76.78
C ARG A 238 21.51 -78.03 76.95
N ALA A 239 21.71 -77.08 77.86
CA ALA A 239 20.78 -75.96 78.06
C ALA A 239 20.73 -75.03 76.83
N ASP A 240 21.88 -74.77 76.20
CA ASP A 240 22.01 -73.99 74.97
C ASP A 240 21.33 -74.70 73.80
N GLU A 241 21.41 -76.03 73.72
CA GLU A 241 20.70 -76.81 72.69
C GLU A 241 19.17 -76.75 72.89
N GLU A 242 18.68 -76.87 74.13
CA GLU A 242 17.25 -76.70 74.43
C GLU A 242 16.76 -75.28 74.12
N ASN A 243 17.53 -74.25 74.52
CA ASN A 243 17.25 -72.86 74.19
C ASN A 243 17.28 -72.62 72.67
N ARG A 244 18.20 -73.25 71.94
CA ARG A 244 18.30 -73.17 70.49
C ARG A 244 17.07 -73.75 69.81
N ILE A 245 16.63 -74.93 70.24
CA ILE A 245 15.40 -75.56 69.72
C ILE A 245 14.18 -74.67 69.99
N GLN A 246 14.09 -74.07 71.18
CA GLN A 246 13.00 -73.17 71.53
C GLN A 246 13.03 -71.87 70.71
N MET A 247 14.21 -71.28 70.51
CA MET A 247 14.41 -70.13 69.63
C MET A 247 14.09 -70.43 68.17
N GLU A 248 14.46 -71.61 67.66
CA GLU A 248 14.13 -72.04 66.28
C GLU A 248 12.61 -72.19 66.10
N GLU A 249 11.90 -72.74 67.10
CA GLU A 249 10.44 -72.85 67.09
C GLU A 249 9.75 -71.47 67.15
N GLU A 250 10.28 -70.52 67.92
CA GLU A 250 9.78 -69.14 67.98
C GLU A 250 10.08 -68.37 66.68
N MET A 251 11.28 -68.52 66.12
CA MET A 251 11.67 -67.96 64.83
C MET A 251 10.75 -68.48 63.71
N ARG A 252 10.46 -69.79 63.67
CA ARG A 252 9.53 -70.36 62.69
C ARG A 252 8.12 -69.76 62.82
N LYS A 253 7.62 -69.59 64.05
CA LYS A 253 6.32 -68.93 64.30
C LYS A 253 6.34 -67.46 63.89
N MET A 254 7.45 -66.77 64.09
CA MET A 254 7.63 -65.36 63.68
C MET A 254 7.68 -65.25 62.15
N GLU A 255 8.42 -66.11 61.47
CA GLU A 255 8.48 -66.19 60.01
C GLU A 255 7.10 -66.46 59.39
N GLU A 256 6.32 -67.40 59.96
CA GLU A 256 4.95 -67.64 59.51
C GLU A 256 4.05 -66.41 59.69
N ARG A 257 4.20 -65.66 60.79
CA ARG A 257 3.45 -64.42 61.01
C ARG A 257 3.85 -63.34 60.01
N PHE A 258 5.14 -63.15 59.76
CA PHE A 258 5.62 -62.20 58.75
C PHE A 258 5.14 -62.57 57.35
N LYS A 259 5.14 -63.86 57.01
CA LYS A 259 4.66 -64.34 55.71
C LYS A 259 3.18 -64.01 55.50
N ARG A 260 2.33 -64.28 56.51
CA ARG A 260 0.90 -63.91 56.46
C ARG A 260 0.70 -62.39 56.35
N MET A 261 1.50 -61.60 57.05
CA MET A 261 1.43 -60.13 56.98
C MET A 261 1.78 -59.63 55.58
N LEU A 262 2.84 -60.18 54.97
CA LEU A 262 3.24 -59.85 53.61
C LEU A 262 2.22 -60.27 52.55
N ASP A 263 1.53 -61.39 52.76
CA ASP A 263 0.48 -61.86 51.86
C ASP A 263 -0.75 -60.93 51.92
N ILE A 264 -1.18 -60.52 53.13
CA ILE A 264 -2.25 -59.54 53.33
C ILE A 264 -1.91 -58.19 52.68
N GLU A 265 -0.66 -57.72 52.86
CA GLU A 265 -0.25 -56.44 52.30
C GLU A 265 -0.15 -56.50 50.77
N ARG A 266 0.27 -57.64 50.21
CA ARG A 266 0.21 -57.87 48.76
C ARG A 266 -1.21 -57.83 48.22
N GLU A 267 -2.17 -58.46 48.88
CA GLU A 267 -3.58 -58.41 48.47
C GLU A 267 -4.12 -56.98 48.45
N LYS A 268 -3.85 -56.18 49.49
CA LYS A 268 -4.26 -54.76 49.51
C LYS A 268 -3.65 -53.95 48.36
N ILE A 269 -2.36 -54.15 48.08
CA ILE A 269 -1.68 -53.48 46.97
C ILE A 269 -2.31 -53.89 45.63
N GLU A 270 -2.69 -55.16 45.47
CA GLU A 270 -3.35 -55.65 44.25
C GLU A 270 -4.74 -55.02 44.08
N GLU A 271 -5.54 -54.92 45.16
CA GLU A 271 -6.85 -54.26 45.16
C GLU A 271 -6.75 -52.77 44.81
N GLU A 272 -5.79 -52.04 45.40
CA GLU A 272 -5.54 -50.64 45.09
C GLU A 272 -5.10 -50.45 43.63
N ARG A 273 -4.23 -51.33 43.12
CA ARG A 273 -3.82 -51.32 41.70
C ARG A 273 -5.01 -51.54 40.77
N GLU A 274 -5.94 -52.43 41.12
CA GLU A 274 -7.14 -52.65 40.32
C GLU A 274 -8.10 -51.45 40.35
N ALA A 275 -8.25 -50.81 41.51
CA ALA A 275 -9.02 -49.57 41.64
C ALA A 275 -8.42 -48.43 40.79
N LEU A 276 -7.10 -48.25 40.83
CA LEU A 276 -6.38 -47.27 40.02
C LEU A 276 -6.50 -47.57 38.52
N ARG A 277 -6.46 -48.85 38.11
CA ARG A 277 -6.72 -49.23 36.71
C ARG A 277 -8.12 -48.82 36.26
N LYS A 278 -9.14 -49.09 37.07
CA LYS A 278 -10.53 -48.69 36.77
C LYS A 278 -10.69 -47.17 36.65
N GLN A 279 -10.02 -46.40 37.51
CA GLN A 279 -10.01 -44.93 37.41
C GLN A 279 -9.32 -44.44 36.14
N ARG A 280 -8.15 -45.00 35.82
CA ARG A 280 -7.41 -44.67 34.58
C ARG A 280 -8.25 -44.93 33.34
N ASP A 281 -8.97 -46.05 33.29
CA ASP A 281 -9.81 -46.39 32.14
C ASP A 281 -11.02 -45.43 32.02
N LYS A 282 -11.63 -45.01 33.14
CA LYS A 282 -12.66 -43.95 33.14
C LYS A 282 -12.14 -42.62 32.61
N ILE A 283 -10.94 -42.21 33.03
CA ILE A 283 -10.30 -40.98 32.55
C ILE A 283 -10.04 -41.08 31.04
N ARG A 284 -9.53 -42.23 30.57
CA ARG A 284 -9.27 -42.49 29.16
C ARG A 284 -10.54 -42.40 28.30
N ASP A 285 -11.65 -42.95 28.78
CA ASP A 285 -12.94 -42.87 28.09
C ASP A 285 -13.52 -41.46 28.11
N GLY A 286 -13.33 -40.72 29.22
CA GLY A 286 -13.66 -39.29 29.30
C GLY A 286 -12.91 -38.46 28.25
N TRP A 287 -11.59 -38.66 28.14
CA TRP A 287 -10.76 -38.02 27.12
C TRP A 287 -11.21 -38.35 25.70
N ARG A 288 -11.59 -39.61 25.42
CA ARG A 288 -12.12 -39.99 24.11
C ARG A 288 -13.39 -39.22 23.75
N ARG A 289 -14.34 -39.15 24.69
CA ARG A 289 -15.61 -38.40 24.48
C ARG A 289 -15.37 -36.91 24.28
N LEU A 290 -14.40 -36.34 24.99
CA LEU A 290 -14.05 -34.93 24.87
C LEU A 290 -13.44 -34.63 23.50
N LYS A 291 -12.55 -35.49 23.01
CA LYS A 291 -11.97 -35.39 21.66
C LYS A 291 -13.04 -35.54 20.56
N GLU A 292 -14.00 -36.44 20.74
CA GLU A 292 -15.15 -36.56 19.83
C GLU A 292 -16.08 -35.34 19.87
N ALA A 293 -16.21 -34.67 21.01
CA ALA A 293 -16.97 -33.42 21.12
C ALA A 293 -16.24 -32.24 20.47
N GLU A 294 -14.92 -32.18 20.62
CA GLU A 294 -14.05 -31.18 20.00
C GLU A 294 -14.10 -31.25 18.46
N VAL A 295 -13.98 -32.45 17.89
CA VAL A 295 -14.12 -32.66 16.43
C VAL A 295 -15.49 -32.19 15.94
N ARG A 296 -16.57 -32.54 16.66
CA ARG A 296 -17.93 -32.08 16.30
C ARG A 296 -18.09 -30.57 16.39
N TRP A 297 -17.41 -29.94 17.36
CA TRP A 297 -17.42 -28.49 17.50
C TRP A 297 -16.67 -27.82 16.35
N GLU A 298 -15.49 -28.31 15.98
CA GLU A 298 -14.73 -27.82 14.82
C GLU A 298 -15.51 -27.95 13.50
N GLU A 299 -16.17 -29.09 13.28
CA GLU A 299 -17.04 -29.28 12.11
C GLU A 299 -18.18 -28.27 12.06
N LYS A 300 -18.79 -27.97 13.22
CA LYS A 300 -19.84 -26.96 13.34
C LYS A 300 -19.30 -25.55 13.05
N GLN A 301 -18.10 -25.21 13.53
CA GLN A 301 -17.46 -23.93 13.23
C GLN A 301 -17.16 -23.78 11.74
N LYS A 302 -16.59 -24.82 11.10
CA LYS A 302 -16.36 -24.83 9.64
C LYS A 302 -17.65 -24.62 8.85
N LYS A 303 -18.77 -25.19 9.31
CA LYS A 303 -20.07 -25.00 8.67
C LYS A 303 -20.59 -23.57 8.82
N LEU A 304 -20.54 -23.02 10.04
CA LEU A 304 -20.94 -21.62 10.30
C LEU A 304 -20.08 -20.64 9.49
N GLU A 305 -18.78 -20.87 9.41
CA GLU A 305 -17.88 -20.01 8.66
C GLU A 305 -18.18 -20.02 7.16
N LYS A 306 -18.49 -21.20 6.59
CA LYS A 306 -18.99 -21.31 5.21
C LYS A 306 -20.30 -20.54 5.01
N GLU A 307 -21.26 -20.68 5.91
CA GLU A 307 -22.54 -19.94 5.85
C GLU A 307 -22.31 -18.42 5.93
N HIS A 308 -21.40 -17.95 6.78
CA HIS A 308 -21.03 -16.54 6.86
C HIS A 308 -20.30 -16.03 5.61
N GLN A 309 -19.42 -16.85 5.02
CA GLN A 309 -18.77 -16.51 3.75
C GLN A 309 -19.78 -16.41 2.61
N GLU A 310 -20.76 -17.31 2.57
CA GLU A 310 -21.81 -17.31 1.55
C GLU A 310 -22.74 -16.09 1.70
N ARG A 311 -23.19 -15.78 2.92
CA ARG A 311 -23.95 -14.54 3.21
C ARG A 311 -23.18 -13.27 2.84
N ARG A 312 -21.87 -13.21 3.11
CA ARG A 312 -21.03 -12.07 2.71
C ARG A 312 -20.94 -11.94 1.18
N ARG A 313 -20.80 -13.05 0.45
CA ARG A 313 -20.81 -13.05 -1.02
C ARG A 313 -22.15 -12.59 -1.58
N GLU A 314 -23.25 -13.03 -0.98
CA GLU A 314 -24.60 -12.63 -1.39
C GLU A 314 -24.84 -11.13 -1.16
N MET A 315 -24.50 -10.61 0.02
CA MET A 315 -24.54 -9.18 0.33
C MET A 315 -23.70 -8.35 -0.64
N LEU A 316 -22.48 -8.80 -0.98
CA LEU A 316 -21.64 -8.11 -1.95
C LEU A 316 -22.27 -8.09 -3.35
N ARG A 317 -22.89 -9.19 -3.79
CA ARG A 317 -23.61 -9.24 -5.08
C ARG A 317 -24.82 -8.31 -5.10
N GLU A 318 -25.55 -8.20 -3.99
CA GLU A 318 -26.68 -7.26 -3.89
C GLU A 318 -26.21 -5.81 -3.96
N LEU A 319 -25.15 -5.47 -3.22
CA LEU A 319 -24.54 -4.14 -3.26
C LEU A 319 -23.98 -3.79 -4.65
N GLU A 320 -23.37 -4.75 -5.35
CA GLU A 320 -22.91 -4.58 -6.74
C GLU A 320 -24.07 -4.30 -7.68
N LYS A 321 -25.16 -5.09 -7.60
CA LYS A 321 -26.37 -4.86 -8.41
C LYS A 321 -27.00 -3.49 -8.14
N GLU A 322 -27.08 -3.09 -6.87
CA GLU A 322 -27.66 -1.79 -6.51
C GLU A 322 -26.79 -0.64 -7.01
N ARG A 323 -25.46 -0.81 -6.96
CA ARG A 323 -24.50 0.15 -7.51
C ARG A 323 -24.58 0.24 -9.04
N GLU A 324 -24.67 -0.90 -9.73
CA GLU A 324 -24.86 -0.94 -11.20
C GLU A 324 -26.16 -0.26 -11.61
N LYS A 325 -27.25 -0.48 -10.86
CA LYS A 325 -28.53 0.18 -11.11
C LYS A 325 -28.42 1.70 -10.96
N ARG A 326 -27.81 2.21 -9.87
CA ARG A 326 -27.59 3.65 -9.68
C ARG A 326 -26.72 4.26 -10.78
N LEU A 327 -25.63 3.58 -11.15
CA LEU A 327 -24.78 4.02 -12.25
C LEU A 327 -25.54 4.07 -13.59
N SER A 328 -26.38 3.07 -13.87
CA SER A 328 -27.21 3.04 -15.07
C SER A 328 -28.23 4.17 -15.10
N GLU A 329 -28.90 4.45 -13.98
CA GLU A 329 -29.82 5.57 -13.84
C GLU A 329 -29.11 6.93 -14.02
N GLU A 330 -27.94 7.12 -13.41
CA GLU A 330 -27.12 8.34 -13.60
C GLU A 330 -26.63 8.52 -15.03
N VAL A 331 -26.27 7.44 -15.72
CA VAL A 331 -25.86 7.48 -17.14
C VAL A 331 -27.05 7.84 -18.01
N MET A 332 -28.21 7.22 -17.80
CA MET A 332 -29.44 7.52 -18.53
C MET A 332 -29.89 8.97 -18.35
N GLU A 333 -29.76 9.53 -17.16
CA GLU A 333 -30.10 10.92 -16.90
C GLU A 333 -29.13 11.89 -17.61
N ARG A 334 -27.83 11.58 -17.60
CA ARG A 334 -26.81 12.33 -18.34
C ARG A 334 -26.99 12.24 -19.86
N ASP A 335 -27.38 11.08 -20.39
CA ASP A 335 -27.62 10.90 -21.82
C ASP A 335 -28.80 11.76 -22.28
N LYS A 336 -29.87 11.87 -21.46
CA LYS A 336 -30.99 12.78 -21.73
C LYS A 336 -30.56 14.24 -21.71
N GLU A 337 -29.75 14.66 -20.72
CA GLU A 337 -29.20 16.03 -20.67
C GLU A 337 -28.35 16.33 -21.91
N MET A 338 -27.53 15.37 -22.34
CA MET A 338 -26.69 15.49 -23.54
C MET A 338 -27.53 15.59 -24.82
N GLU A 339 -28.60 14.80 -24.94
CA GLU A 339 -29.53 14.87 -26.07
C GLU A 339 -30.24 16.23 -26.15
N GLU A 340 -30.62 16.82 -25.01
CA GLU A 340 -31.20 18.16 -24.96
C GLU A 340 -30.21 19.26 -25.38
N VAL A 341 -28.94 19.13 -24.97
CA VAL A 341 -27.85 20.02 -25.38
C VAL A 341 -27.61 19.89 -26.89
N GLU A 342 -27.62 18.68 -27.44
CA GLU A 342 -27.43 18.44 -28.87
C GLU A 342 -28.57 19.06 -29.70
N LYS A 343 -29.84 18.82 -29.33
CA LYS A 343 -31.00 19.46 -29.96
C LYS A 343 -30.95 20.99 -29.88
N ARG A 344 -30.38 21.54 -28.82
CA ARG A 344 -30.16 22.99 -28.68
C ARG A 344 -29.07 23.49 -29.64
N ARG A 345 -27.98 22.74 -29.79
CA ARG A 345 -26.90 23.06 -30.74
C ARG A 345 -27.37 23.01 -32.19
N GLU A 346 -28.18 22.02 -32.56
CA GLU A 346 -28.77 21.92 -33.88
C GLU A 346 -29.64 23.14 -34.21
N ARG A 347 -30.51 23.55 -33.28
CA ARG A 347 -31.32 24.78 -33.44
C ARG A 347 -30.46 26.03 -33.62
N ILE A 348 -29.44 26.21 -32.77
CA ILE A 348 -28.50 27.34 -32.90
C ILE A 348 -27.75 27.29 -34.24
N GLY A 349 -27.41 26.09 -34.72
CA GLY A 349 -26.78 25.89 -36.03
C GLY A 349 -27.68 26.30 -37.20
N MET A 350 -28.98 25.96 -37.14
CA MET A 350 -29.96 26.39 -38.14
C MET A 350 -30.13 27.92 -38.15
N GLU A 351 -30.30 28.55 -36.98
CA GLU A 351 -30.41 30.01 -36.85
C GLU A 351 -29.15 30.73 -37.38
N LEU A 352 -27.96 30.19 -37.12
CA LEU A 352 -26.70 30.71 -37.68
C LEU A 352 -26.66 30.59 -39.20
N GLY A 353 -27.15 29.48 -39.76
CA GLY A 353 -27.23 29.27 -41.20
C GLY A 353 -28.16 30.26 -41.89
N GLU A 354 -29.27 30.64 -41.26
CA GLU A 354 -30.18 31.69 -41.75
C GLU A 354 -29.50 33.06 -41.74
N VAL A 355 -28.83 33.42 -40.64
CA VAL A 355 -28.05 34.67 -40.53
C VAL A 355 -26.94 34.72 -41.59
N GLU A 356 -26.22 33.63 -41.83
CA GLU A 356 -25.18 33.55 -42.88
C GLU A 356 -25.73 33.67 -44.30
N LYS A 357 -26.98 33.25 -44.53
CA LYS A 357 -27.65 33.42 -45.82
C LYS A 357 -28.04 34.88 -46.03
N GLU A 358 -28.66 35.52 -45.03
CA GLU A 358 -29.01 36.96 -45.10
C GLU A 358 -27.77 37.85 -45.27
N TRP A 359 -26.64 37.50 -44.62
CA TRP A 359 -25.36 38.19 -44.84
C TRP A 359 -24.86 38.09 -46.28
N ARG A 360 -24.99 36.93 -46.92
CA ARG A 360 -24.63 36.74 -48.33
C ARG A 360 -25.51 37.58 -49.25
N ASP A 361 -26.82 37.60 -49.00
CA ASP A 361 -27.76 38.41 -49.78
C ASP A 361 -27.41 39.91 -49.67
N ILE A 362 -27.05 40.39 -48.47
CA ILE A 362 -26.58 41.78 -48.25
C ILE A 362 -25.28 42.06 -49.01
N GLU A 363 -24.34 41.12 -49.02
CA GLU A 363 -23.06 41.26 -49.71
C GLU A 363 -23.25 41.35 -51.24
N GLU A 364 -24.16 40.57 -51.82
CA GLU A 364 -24.51 40.66 -53.23
C GLU A 364 -25.09 42.03 -53.61
N VAL A 365 -26.03 42.54 -52.81
CA VAL A 365 -26.61 43.88 -53.03
C VAL A 365 -25.54 44.97 -52.88
N TRP A 366 -24.66 44.84 -51.89
CA TRP A 366 -23.56 45.79 -51.69
C TRP A 366 -22.61 45.84 -52.90
N ASN A 367 -22.24 44.68 -53.45
CA ASN A 367 -21.42 44.58 -54.64
C ASN A 367 -22.07 45.23 -55.86
N LYS A 368 -23.40 45.13 -55.99
CA LYS A 368 -24.15 45.80 -57.05
C LYS A 368 -24.13 47.32 -56.88
N ILE A 369 -24.38 47.82 -55.67
CA ILE A 369 -24.31 49.26 -55.34
C ILE A 369 -22.93 49.82 -55.64
N ASP A 370 -21.86 49.08 -55.33
CA ASP A 370 -20.50 49.54 -55.58
C ASP A 370 -20.17 49.60 -57.08
N LYS A 371 -20.70 48.69 -57.90
CA LYS A 371 -20.62 48.78 -59.37
C LYS A 371 -21.38 49.99 -59.91
N ASP A 372 -22.64 50.14 -59.52
CA ASP A 372 -23.48 51.26 -59.95
C ASP A 372 -22.87 52.61 -59.58
N ARG A 373 -22.23 52.71 -58.39
CA ARG A 373 -21.50 53.90 -57.95
C ARG A 373 -20.37 54.25 -58.90
N VAL A 374 -19.56 53.27 -59.33
CA VAL A 374 -18.44 53.49 -60.24
C VAL A 374 -18.94 53.99 -61.59
N GLU A 375 -19.98 53.36 -62.15
CA GLU A 375 -20.59 53.77 -63.43
C GLU A 375 -21.16 55.19 -63.37
N ILE A 376 -21.80 55.56 -62.26
CA ILE A 376 -22.32 56.92 -62.06
C ILE A 376 -21.18 57.94 -61.94
N GLU A 377 -20.09 57.60 -61.25
CA GLU A 377 -18.92 58.47 -61.11
C GLU A 377 -18.26 58.73 -62.47
N GLU A 378 -18.20 57.72 -63.34
CA GLU A 378 -17.71 57.86 -64.72
C GLU A 378 -18.62 58.77 -65.55
N LYS A 379 -19.94 58.54 -65.55
CA LYS A 379 -20.92 59.40 -66.24
C LYS A 379 -20.83 60.85 -65.77
N ARG A 380 -20.63 61.08 -64.47
CA ARG A 380 -20.45 62.42 -63.90
C ARG A 380 -19.17 63.08 -64.42
N LYS A 381 -18.06 62.34 -64.52
CA LYS A 381 -16.80 62.85 -65.10
C LYS A 381 -16.95 63.21 -66.58
N GLU A 382 -17.69 62.41 -67.36
CA GLU A 382 -17.99 62.70 -68.76
C GLU A 382 -18.78 64.00 -68.90
N ILE A 383 -19.86 64.13 -68.12
CA ILE A 383 -20.68 65.34 -68.11
C ILE A 383 -19.86 66.57 -67.68
N ASP A 384 -19.04 66.45 -66.63
CA ASP A 384 -18.15 67.54 -66.19
C ASP A 384 -17.16 67.96 -67.29
N ALA A 385 -16.69 67.02 -68.10
CA ALA A 385 -15.81 67.29 -69.23
C ALA A 385 -16.54 67.98 -70.39
N GLU A 386 -17.77 67.57 -70.70
CA GLU A 386 -18.64 68.21 -71.69
C GLU A 386 -18.99 69.65 -71.26
N TRP A 387 -19.35 69.85 -69.99
CA TRP A 387 -19.59 71.18 -69.42
C TRP A 387 -18.39 72.12 -69.57
N LYS A 388 -17.18 71.64 -69.31
CA LYS A 388 -15.95 72.42 -69.49
C LYS A 388 -15.73 72.85 -70.95
N LYS A 389 -16.16 72.05 -71.93
CA LYS A 389 -16.12 72.42 -73.35
C LYS A 389 -17.10 73.54 -73.65
N ILE A 390 -18.35 73.41 -73.19
CA ILE A 390 -19.37 74.46 -73.33
C ILE A 390 -18.92 75.76 -72.67
N GLU A 391 -18.29 75.69 -71.49
CA GLU A 391 -17.79 76.87 -70.80
C GLU A 391 -16.67 77.59 -71.58
N LYS A 392 -15.81 76.84 -72.27
CA LYS A 392 -14.79 77.42 -73.16
C LYS A 392 -15.42 78.14 -74.34
N ILE A 393 -16.36 77.50 -75.03
CA ILE A 393 -17.05 78.09 -76.19
C ILE A 393 -17.82 79.34 -75.77
N LYS A 394 -18.49 79.31 -74.60
CA LYS A 394 -19.16 80.48 -74.03
C LYS A 394 -18.20 81.67 -73.87
N LYS A 395 -16.99 81.44 -73.33
CA LYS A 395 -15.95 82.47 -73.20
C LYS A 395 -15.47 83.00 -74.55
N GLU A 396 -15.42 82.16 -75.58
CA GLU A 396 -15.08 82.59 -76.95
C GLU A 396 -16.17 83.48 -77.55
N ILE A 397 -17.44 83.09 -77.40
CA ILE A 397 -18.59 83.90 -77.83
C ILE A 397 -18.60 85.26 -77.11
N GLU A 398 -18.34 85.29 -75.80
CA GLU A 398 -18.25 86.52 -75.02
C GLU A 398 -17.15 87.46 -75.58
N ARG A 399 -15.96 86.94 -75.90
CA ARG A 399 -14.87 87.73 -76.52
C ARG A 399 -15.23 88.24 -77.91
N ASP A 400 -15.84 87.40 -78.74
CA ASP A 400 -16.28 87.80 -80.07
C ASP A 400 -17.36 88.89 -80.00
N GLN A 401 -18.25 88.81 -79.00
CA GLN A 401 -19.28 89.82 -78.77
C GLN A 401 -18.68 91.17 -78.34
N GLU A 402 -17.62 91.17 -77.50
CA GLU A 402 -16.83 92.37 -77.21
C GLU A 402 -16.18 92.94 -78.48
N MET A 403 -15.61 92.09 -79.34
CA MET A 403 -14.98 92.51 -80.59
C MET A 403 -15.98 93.11 -81.58
N ILE A 404 -17.17 92.50 -81.73
CA ILE A 404 -18.25 93.01 -82.56
C ILE A 404 -18.72 94.37 -82.02
N ASN A 405 -18.90 94.52 -80.71
CA ASN A 405 -19.31 95.78 -80.10
C ASN A 405 -18.29 96.90 -80.36
N LYS A 406 -16.99 96.58 -80.34
CA LYS A 406 -15.93 97.51 -80.71
C LYS A 406 -15.98 97.91 -82.19
N GLN A 407 -16.12 96.93 -83.10
CA GLN A 407 -16.23 97.19 -84.54
C GLN A 407 -17.51 97.97 -84.91
N LEU A 408 -18.61 97.76 -84.19
CA LEU A 408 -19.86 98.51 -84.40
C LEU A 408 -19.69 99.99 -84.05
N LYS A 409 -18.95 100.32 -82.98
CA LYS A 409 -18.58 101.71 -82.65
C LYS A 409 -17.72 102.35 -83.76
N GLU A 410 -16.72 101.62 -84.26
CA GLU A 410 -15.89 102.08 -85.38
C GLU A 410 -16.72 102.33 -86.65
N ILE A 411 -17.73 101.50 -86.95
CA ILE A 411 -18.67 101.73 -88.07
C ILE A 411 -19.52 102.98 -87.86
N GLU A 412 -20.02 103.23 -86.64
CA GLU A 412 -20.79 104.45 -86.34
C GLU A 412 -19.96 105.72 -86.56
N GLU A 413 -18.66 105.66 -86.23
CA GLU A 413 -17.71 106.73 -86.53
C GLU A 413 -17.45 106.87 -88.05
N MET A 414 -17.27 105.75 -88.77
CA MET A 414 -17.06 105.76 -90.23
C MET A 414 -18.28 106.19 -91.04
N LYS A 415 -19.50 105.97 -90.54
CA LYS A 415 -20.74 106.47 -91.17
C LYS A 415 -20.79 108.00 -91.22
N ARG A 416 -20.05 108.69 -90.34
CA ARG A 416 -19.93 110.16 -90.34
C ARG A 416 -18.94 110.69 -91.38
N SER A 417 -18.07 109.85 -91.94
CA SER A 417 -16.93 110.27 -92.79
C SER A 417 -16.95 109.81 -94.25
N GLY A 418 -18.02 109.14 -94.72
CA GLY A 418 -18.27 108.88 -96.14
C GLY A 418 -17.17 108.06 -96.84
N VAL A 419 -17.07 106.75 -96.52
CA VAL A 419 -15.95 105.90 -97.00
C VAL A 419 -16.43 104.62 -97.70
N SER A 420 -15.71 104.24 -98.76
CA SER A 420 -15.99 103.13 -99.69
C SER A 420 -15.87 101.70 -99.12
N ASN A 421 -15.33 101.52 -97.91
CA ASN A 421 -15.06 100.20 -97.30
C ASN A 421 -16.14 99.70 -96.33
N LEU A 422 -17.18 100.50 -96.06
CA LEU A 422 -18.28 100.17 -95.14
C LEU A 422 -19.00 98.83 -95.45
N PRO A 423 -19.29 98.49 -96.73
CA PRO A 423 -20.02 97.27 -97.06
C PRO A 423 -19.28 95.98 -96.66
N LYS A 424 -17.94 95.96 -96.79
CA LYS A 424 -17.11 94.80 -96.43
C LYS A 424 -17.12 94.53 -94.93
N LEU A 425 -17.05 95.59 -94.10
CA LEU A 425 -17.10 95.46 -92.63
C LEU A 425 -18.47 94.97 -92.16
N VAL A 426 -19.56 95.53 -92.72
CA VAL A 426 -20.93 95.12 -92.42
C VAL A 426 -21.19 93.67 -92.81
N SER A 427 -20.67 93.21 -93.96
CA SER A 427 -20.76 91.80 -94.37
C SER A 427 -20.05 90.88 -93.39
N ARG A 428 -18.83 91.24 -92.97
CA ARG A 428 -18.03 90.45 -92.01
C ARG A 428 -18.73 90.35 -90.65
N ILE A 429 -19.29 91.44 -90.13
CA ILE A 429 -20.06 91.41 -88.87
C ILE A 429 -21.33 90.57 -89.01
N ARG A 430 -22.04 90.63 -90.15
CA ARG A 430 -23.20 89.77 -90.40
C ARG A 430 -22.81 88.29 -90.41
N GLU A 431 -21.69 87.94 -91.05
CA GLU A 431 -21.19 86.57 -91.06
C GLU A 431 -20.83 86.07 -89.66
N ILE A 432 -20.14 86.89 -88.86
CA ILE A 432 -19.80 86.55 -87.46
C ILE A 432 -21.09 86.38 -86.63
N LYS A 433 -22.03 87.33 -86.70
CA LYS A 433 -23.31 87.22 -85.99
C LYS A 433 -24.12 86.00 -86.40
N LYS A 434 -24.14 85.66 -87.70
CA LYS A 434 -24.83 84.48 -88.21
C LYS A 434 -24.23 83.20 -87.61
N LYS A 435 -22.90 83.07 -87.64
CA LYS A 435 -22.19 81.93 -87.02
C LYS A 435 -22.47 81.82 -85.52
N GLN A 436 -22.43 82.93 -84.79
CA GLN A 436 -22.72 82.95 -83.35
C GLN A 436 -24.15 82.53 -83.03
N ILE A 437 -25.15 82.96 -83.80
CA ILE A 437 -26.55 82.54 -83.60
C ILE A 437 -26.70 81.03 -83.82
N GLU A 438 -26.08 80.50 -84.88
CA GLU A 438 -26.09 79.06 -85.16
C GLU A 438 -25.38 78.26 -84.05
N GLU A 439 -24.26 78.77 -83.54
CA GLU A 439 -23.46 78.13 -82.49
C GLU A 439 -24.13 78.21 -81.11
N LEU A 440 -24.75 79.35 -80.76
CA LEU A 440 -25.58 79.49 -79.56
C LEU A 440 -26.78 78.56 -79.58
N GLY A 441 -27.41 78.36 -80.75
CA GLY A 441 -28.50 77.40 -80.91
C GLY A 441 -28.04 75.96 -80.61
N ARG A 442 -26.86 75.56 -81.10
CA ARG A 442 -26.27 74.24 -80.80
C ARG A 442 -25.93 74.08 -79.33
N ILE A 443 -25.27 75.07 -78.73
CA ILE A 443 -24.90 75.06 -77.30
C ILE A 443 -26.14 74.99 -76.41
N TYR A 444 -27.21 75.69 -76.76
CA TYR A 444 -28.46 75.65 -75.99
C TYR A 444 -29.05 74.24 -75.97
N GLU A 445 -29.06 73.55 -77.11
CA GLU A 445 -29.55 72.17 -77.20
C GLU A 445 -28.62 71.18 -76.48
N GLU A 446 -27.30 71.32 -76.64
CA GLU A 446 -26.30 70.52 -75.91
C GLU A 446 -26.42 70.71 -74.40
N ARG A 447 -26.57 71.95 -73.93
CA ARG A 447 -26.77 72.28 -72.52
C ARG A 447 -28.03 71.63 -71.97
N LYS A 448 -29.14 71.72 -72.70
CA LYS A 448 -30.41 71.12 -72.30
C LYS A 448 -30.28 69.60 -72.15
N ASN A 449 -29.61 68.93 -73.10
CA ASN A 449 -29.34 67.50 -73.03
C ASN A 449 -28.46 67.14 -71.81
N ILE A 450 -27.43 67.93 -71.52
CA ILE A 450 -26.58 67.72 -70.35
C ILE A 450 -27.38 67.94 -69.04
N ASP A 451 -28.22 68.97 -68.95
CA ASP A 451 -29.07 69.23 -67.78
C ASP A 451 -30.06 68.06 -67.55
N GLU A 452 -30.59 67.46 -68.61
CA GLU A 452 -31.44 66.25 -68.53
C GLU A 452 -30.63 65.03 -68.03
N ARG A 453 -29.44 64.78 -68.58
CA ARG A 453 -28.54 63.70 -68.12
C ARG A 453 -28.07 63.88 -66.68
N MET A 454 -27.85 65.12 -66.23
CA MET A 454 -27.48 65.41 -64.84
C MET A 454 -28.61 65.08 -63.86
N LYS A 455 -29.87 65.34 -64.23
CA LYS A 455 -31.02 64.93 -63.41
C LYS A 455 -31.10 63.41 -63.25
N ASP A 456 -30.77 62.65 -64.29
CA ASP A 456 -30.74 61.18 -64.22
C ASP A 456 -29.62 60.69 -63.29
N VAL A 457 -28.45 61.32 -63.34
CA VAL A 457 -27.32 61.05 -62.42
C VAL A 457 -27.71 61.36 -60.97
N GLU A 458 -28.29 62.54 -60.69
CA GLU A 458 -28.75 62.92 -59.35
C GLU A 458 -29.84 61.98 -58.81
N ALA A 459 -30.77 61.56 -59.67
CA ALA A 459 -31.80 60.57 -59.31
C ALA A 459 -31.20 59.18 -59.02
N ALA A 460 -30.15 58.77 -59.74
CA ALA A 460 -29.44 57.52 -59.48
C ALA A 460 -28.63 57.58 -58.16
N GLU A 461 -27.92 58.68 -57.90
CA GLU A 461 -27.20 58.88 -56.63
C GLU A 461 -28.15 58.87 -55.42
N LYS A 462 -29.34 59.47 -55.56
CA LYS A 462 -30.36 59.42 -54.51
C LYS A 462 -30.84 58.00 -54.25
N ARG A 463 -31.10 57.20 -55.30
CA ARG A 463 -31.50 55.79 -55.16
C ARG A 463 -30.45 54.97 -54.41
N ILE A 464 -29.16 55.12 -54.78
CA ILE A 464 -28.05 54.45 -54.09
C ILE A 464 -27.98 54.85 -52.61
N ARG A 465 -28.21 56.13 -52.30
CA ARG A 465 -28.21 56.61 -50.91
C ARG A 465 -29.31 55.96 -50.07
N ASP A 466 -30.53 55.92 -50.60
CA ASP A 466 -31.68 55.32 -49.93
C ASP A 466 -31.49 53.81 -49.73
N GLU A 467 -30.89 53.12 -50.71
CA GLU A 467 -30.61 51.68 -50.64
C GLU A 467 -29.51 51.35 -49.62
N ARG A 468 -28.44 52.15 -49.57
CA ARG A 468 -27.40 52.05 -48.51
C ARG A 468 -27.97 52.24 -47.12
N GLU A 469 -28.95 53.13 -46.95
CA GLU A 469 -29.60 53.34 -45.65
C GLU A 469 -30.50 52.15 -45.24
N LYS A 470 -31.10 51.45 -46.21
CA LYS A 470 -31.84 50.20 -45.94
C LYS A 470 -30.89 49.09 -45.49
N ILE A 471 -29.79 48.88 -46.22
CA ILE A 471 -28.77 47.88 -45.87
C ILE A 471 -28.19 48.14 -44.48
N ARG A 472 -27.89 49.39 -44.14
CA ARG A 472 -27.40 49.74 -42.78
C ARG A 472 -28.39 49.35 -41.68
N ARG A 473 -29.69 49.48 -41.93
CA ARG A 473 -30.73 49.08 -40.97
C ARG A 473 -30.81 47.55 -40.84
N GLU A 474 -30.65 46.82 -41.94
CA GLU A 474 -30.64 45.35 -41.95
C GLU A 474 -29.40 44.78 -41.25
N ILE A 475 -28.21 45.32 -41.55
CA ILE A 475 -26.96 44.97 -40.84
C ILE A 475 -27.14 45.15 -39.33
N LYS A 476 -27.72 46.27 -38.89
CA LYS A 476 -27.96 46.52 -37.46
C LYS A 476 -28.92 45.51 -36.82
N LYS A 477 -29.89 44.96 -37.57
CA LYS A 477 -30.78 43.89 -37.07
C LYS A 477 -29.99 42.58 -36.93
N LEU A 478 -29.22 42.20 -37.94
CA LEU A 478 -28.38 41.02 -37.93
C LEU A 478 -27.32 41.05 -36.84
N GLU A 479 -26.69 42.20 -36.59
CA GLU A 479 -25.76 42.37 -35.48
C GLU A 479 -26.42 42.09 -34.13
N ASN A 480 -27.65 42.59 -33.92
CA ASN A 480 -28.39 42.34 -32.68
C ASN A 480 -28.76 40.87 -32.51
N GLU A 481 -29.15 40.18 -33.58
CA GLU A 481 -29.44 38.74 -33.55
C GLU A 481 -28.18 37.93 -33.29
N TRP A 482 -27.06 38.29 -33.93
CA TRP A 482 -25.76 37.70 -33.67
C TRP A 482 -25.31 37.87 -32.22
N TYR A 483 -25.53 39.04 -31.61
CA TYR A 483 -25.24 39.27 -30.19
C TYR A 483 -26.10 38.40 -29.27
N LYS A 484 -27.38 38.17 -29.60
CA LYS A 484 -28.25 37.24 -28.85
C LYS A 484 -27.73 35.81 -28.92
N ILE A 485 -27.38 35.33 -30.11
CA ILE A 485 -26.79 34.00 -30.32
C ILE A 485 -25.45 33.85 -29.58
N LYS A 486 -24.61 34.90 -29.60
CA LYS A 486 -23.32 34.93 -28.88
C LYS A 486 -23.48 34.90 -27.36
N ALA A 487 -24.51 35.54 -26.82
CA ALA A 487 -24.84 35.48 -25.40
C ALA A 487 -25.24 34.05 -24.98
N ILE A 488 -26.07 33.39 -25.78
CA ILE A 488 -26.48 31.98 -25.57
C ILE A 488 -25.25 31.05 -25.59
N LYS A 489 -24.34 31.19 -26.57
CA LYS A 489 -23.07 30.44 -26.62
C LYS A 489 -22.14 30.70 -25.43
N LYS A 490 -22.22 31.88 -24.80
CA LYS A 490 -21.40 32.24 -23.62
C LYS A 490 -21.97 31.62 -22.33
N GLU A 491 -23.28 31.42 -22.25
CA GLU A 491 -23.94 30.70 -21.15
C GLU A 491 -23.67 29.19 -21.22
N GLU A 492 -23.59 28.59 -22.42
CA GLU A 492 -23.16 27.18 -22.59
C GLU A 492 -21.74 26.91 -22.05
N LYS A 493 -20.81 27.87 -22.17
CA LYS A 493 -19.45 27.75 -21.59
C LYS A 493 -19.43 27.74 -20.06
N LYS A 494 -20.51 28.11 -19.39
CA LYS A 494 -20.65 28.08 -17.92
C LYS A 494 -21.26 26.78 -17.39
N VAL A 495 -21.73 25.87 -18.24
CA VAL A 495 -22.04 24.50 -17.82
C VAL A 495 -20.73 23.89 -17.28
N PRO A 496 -20.70 23.43 -16.02
CA PRO A 496 -19.45 23.28 -15.30
C PRO A 496 -18.57 22.18 -15.91
N LYS A 497 -17.55 22.57 -16.69
CA LYS A 497 -16.36 21.77 -17.00
C LYS A 497 -15.76 21.10 -15.75
N LYS A 498 -15.93 21.72 -14.57
CA LYS A 498 -15.52 21.16 -13.27
C LYS A 498 -16.22 19.85 -12.88
N LYS A 499 -17.44 19.56 -13.36
CA LYS A 499 -18.11 18.26 -13.11
C LYS A 499 -17.68 17.19 -14.14
N LEU A 500 -17.36 17.59 -15.37
CA LEU A 500 -16.79 16.71 -16.40
C LEU A 500 -15.37 16.28 -16.03
N GLU A 501 -14.49 17.21 -15.65
CA GLU A 501 -13.12 16.88 -15.21
C GLU A 501 -13.13 15.99 -13.97
N LYS A 502 -14.01 16.22 -12.99
CA LYS A 502 -14.04 15.38 -11.79
C LYS A 502 -14.54 13.96 -12.07
N VAL A 503 -15.60 13.81 -12.87
CA VAL A 503 -16.11 12.49 -13.26
C VAL A 503 -15.12 11.78 -14.19
N GLU A 504 -14.48 12.49 -15.11
CA GLU A 504 -13.49 11.93 -16.04
C GLU A 504 -12.18 11.57 -15.34
N VAL A 505 -11.75 12.36 -14.35
CA VAL A 505 -10.63 12.06 -13.44
C VAL A 505 -10.98 10.90 -12.52
N ASP A 506 -12.19 10.84 -11.96
CA ASP A 506 -12.63 9.72 -11.11
C ASP A 506 -12.79 8.44 -11.94
N LEU A 507 -13.25 8.52 -13.20
CA LEU A 507 -13.33 7.40 -14.14
C LEU A 507 -11.95 6.95 -14.62
N GLN A 508 -11.01 7.87 -14.84
CA GLN A 508 -9.60 7.56 -15.15
C GLN A 508 -8.91 6.93 -13.95
N ARG A 509 -9.13 7.45 -12.73
CA ARG A 509 -8.60 6.91 -11.49
C ARG A 509 -9.15 5.51 -11.20
N LEU A 510 -10.45 5.29 -11.43
CA LEU A 510 -11.07 3.97 -11.33
C LEU A 510 -10.56 3.01 -12.42
N LYS A 511 -10.38 3.47 -13.68
CA LYS A 511 -9.76 2.67 -14.74
C LYS A 511 -8.30 2.35 -14.42
N GLU A 512 -7.55 3.26 -13.81
CA GLU A 512 -6.18 3.05 -13.33
C GLU A 512 -6.12 2.13 -12.11
N GLU A 513 -7.06 2.19 -11.18
CA GLU A 513 -7.18 1.27 -10.05
C GLU A 513 -7.58 -0.14 -10.52
N HIS A 514 -8.47 -0.23 -11.51
CA HIS A 514 -8.82 -1.50 -12.16
C HIS A 514 -7.67 -2.05 -13.02
N LYS A 515 -6.89 -1.16 -13.65
CA LYS A 515 -5.68 -1.51 -14.41
C LYS A 515 -4.55 -1.93 -13.48
N LYS A 516 -4.34 -1.27 -12.33
CA LYS A 516 -3.41 -1.67 -11.27
C LYS A 516 -3.81 -3.00 -10.62
N LYS A 517 -5.11 -3.25 -10.43
CA LYS A 517 -5.63 -4.56 -9.99
C LYS A 517 -5.48 -5.66 -11.05
N LYS A 518 -5.58 -5.33 -12.35
CA LYS A 518 -5.28 -6.25 -13.48
C LYS A 518 -3.78 -6.44 -13.70
N GLU A 519 -2.96 -5.42 -13.43
CA GLU A 519 -1.50 -5.47 -13.52
C GLU A 519 -0.91 -6.20 -12.31
N SER A 520 -1.51 -6.13 -11.12
CA SER A 520 -1.11 -6.95 -9.97
C SER A 520 -1.47 -8.43 -10.15
N THR A 521 -2.56 -8.74 -10.89
CA THR A 521 -2.85 -10.13 -11.31
C THR A 521 -1.91 -10.58 -12.43
N LYS A 522 -1.66 -9.74 -13.45
CA LYS A 522 -0.69 -10.05 -14.52
C LYS A 522 0.77 -10.15 -14.05
N LYS A 523 1.18 -9.41 -13.00
CA LYS A 523 2.55 -9.52 -12.45
C LYS A 523 2.76 -10.87 -11.78
N GLY A 524 1.73 -11.37 -11.08
CA GLY A 524 1.69 -12.74 -10.57
C GLY A 524 1.73 -13.78 -11.69
N ASP A 525 0.94 -13.59 -12.76
CA ASP A 525 0.96 -14.50 -13.92
C ASP A 525 2.30 -14.48 -14.68
N ILE A 526 2.96 -13.32 -14.79
CA ILE A 526 4.28 -13.20 -15.46
C ILE A 526 5.42 -13.78 -14.60
N GLU A 527 5.36 -13.65 -13.28
CA GLU A 527 6.30 -14.29 -12.36
C GLU A 527 6.11 -15.81 -12.36
N ASP A 528 4.87 -16.30 -12.39
CA ASP A 528 4.57 -17.73 -12.49
C ASP A 528 5.03 -18.33 -13.84
N GLU A 529 4.86 -17.61 -14.96
CA GLU A 529 5.34 -18.06 -16.27
C GLU A 529 6.89 -18.11 -16.33
N LYS A 530 7.57 -17.11 -15.74
CA LYS A 530 9.03 -17.10 -15.63
C LYS A 530 9.56 -18.24 -14.75
N ILE A 531 8.89 -18.52 -13.63
CA ILE A 531 9.25 -19.62 -12.73
C ILE A 531 9.06 -20.97 -13.45
N LYS A 532 7.97 -21.14 -14.21
CA LYS A 532 7.76 -22.35 -15.04
C LYS A 532 8.85 -22.52 -16.09
N MET A 533 9.24 -21.44 -16.78
CA MET A 533 10.36 -21.50 -17.74
C MET A 533 11.67 -21.91 -17.06
N MET A 534 12.00 -21.34 -15.90
CA MET A 534 13.22 -21.68 -15.15
C MET A 534 13.21 -23.12 -14.62
N ILE A 535 12.06 -23.63 -14.17
CA ILE A 535 11.90 -25.02 -13.75
C ILE A 535 12.09 -25.97 -14.94
N ASN A 536 11.55 -25.64 -16.11
CA ASN A 536 11.75 -26.43 -17.31
C ASN A 536 13.22 -26.43 -17.75
N SER A 537 13.91 -25.28 -17.70
CA SER A 537 15.35 -25.21 -17.98
C SER A 537 16.20 -26.01 -16.99
N LEU A 538 15.78 -26.13 -15.73
CA LEU A 538 16.43 -27.02 -14.76
C LEU A 538 16.24 -28.51 -15.14
N ILE A 539 15.05 -28.89 -15.58
CA ILE A 539 14.78 -30.26 -16.06
C ILE A 539 15.66 -30.57 -17.27
N ASP A 540 15.71 -29.68 -18.26
CA ASP A 540 16.53 -29.83 -19.46
C ASP A 540 18.02 -29.95 -19.11
N LEU A 541 18.53 -29.13 -18.18
CA LEU A 541 19.92 -29.21 -17.72
C LEU A 541 20.26 -30.54 -17.05
N VAL A 542 19.36 -31.10 -16.24
CA VAL A 542 19.58 -32.42 -15.63
C VAL A 542 19.46 -33.53 -16.67
N ASP A 543 18.59 -33.39 -17.66
CA ASP A 543 18.43 -34.37 -18.74
C ASP A 543 19.66 -34.42 -19.67
N GLU A 544 20.20 -33.25 -20.04
CA GLU A 544 21.35 -33.14 -20.95
C GLU A 544 22.67 -33.60 -20.30
N ASN A 545 22.84 -33.39 -18.99
CA ASN A 545 24.11 -33.67 -18.30
C ASN A 545 24.11 -35.03 -17.57
N GLU A 546 22.98 -35.77 -17.55
CA GLU A 546 22.70 -36.99 -16.78
C GLU A 546 22.80 -36.83 -15.24
N GLU A 547 23.81 -36.09 -14.77
CA GLU A 547 24.10 -35.75 -13.39
C GLU A 547 24.72 -34.34 -13.29
N ILE A 548 24.22 -33.48 -12.41
CA ILE A 548 24.74 -32.12 -12.23
C ILE A 548 24.72 -31.68 -10.76
N GLY A 549 25.79 -31.02 -10.31
CA GLY A 549 25.86 -30.43 -8.97
C GLY A 549 24.85 -29.28 -8.81
N LEU A 550 24.25 -29.15 -7.64
CA LEU A 550 23.21 -28.17 -7.36
C LEU A 550 23.73 -26.72 -7.48
N LYS A 551 24.96 -26.46 -7.03
CA LYS A 551 25.65 -25.18 -7.23
C LYS A 551 25.98 -24.91 -8.69
N GLU A 552 26.34 -25.96 -9.43
CA GLU A 552 26.62 -25.84 -10.86
C GLU A 552 25.33 -25.54 -11.65
N ALA A 553 24.22 -26.19 -11.31
CA ALA A 553 22.91 -25.94 -11.89
C ALA A 553 22.43 -24.51 -11.59
N ALA A 554 22.60 -24.03 -10.36
CA ALA A 554 22.31 -22.64 -9.97
C ALA A 554 23.13 -21.63 -10.79
N LYS A 555 24.42 -21.91 -10.98
CA LYS A 555 25.30 -21.08 -11.79
C LYS A 555 24.92 -21.08 -13.28
N LYS A 556 24.57 -22.23 -13.87
CA LYS A 556 24.16 -22.33 -15.28
C LYS A 556 22.80 -21.65 -15.55
N LEU A 557 21.88 -21.71 -14.59
CA LEU A 557 20.58 -21.05 -14.67
C LEU A 557 20.61 -19.57 -14.27
N ASN A 558 21.73 -19.09 -13.71
CA ASN A 558 21.88 -17.75 -13.14
C ASN A 558 20.77 -17.43 -12.13
N VAL A 559 20.47 -18.38 -11.25
CA VAL A 559 19.50 -18.23 -10.16
C VAL A 559 20.10 -18.67 -8.83
N ASP A 560 19.48 -18.26 -7.74
CA ASP A 560 19.95 -18.62 -6.40
C ASP A 560 19.91 -20.15 -6.16
N GLU A 561 20.94 -20.65 -5.48
CA GLU A 561 21.08 -22.06 -5.10
C GLU A 561 19.84 -22.59 -4.35
N TYR A 562 19.25 -21.76 -3.50
CA TYR A 562 18.03 -22.06 -2.77
C TYR A 562 16.84 -22.33 -3.69
N LEU A 563 16.69 -21.56 -4.78
CA LEU A 563 15.58 -21.73 -5.72
C LEU A 563 15.72 -23.03 -6.49
N VAL A 564 16.93 -23.35 -6.98
CA VAL A 564 17.22 -24.64 -7.61
C VAL A 564 16.93 -25.79 -6.65
N ARG A 565 17.36 -25.68 -5.39
CA ARG A 565 17.08 -26.70 -4.36
C ARG A 565 15.59 -26.87 -4.10
N ARG A 566 14.82 -25.77 -4.07
CA ARG A 566 13.37 -25.80 -3.88
C ARG A 566 12.66 -26.46 -5.06
N TRP A 567 13.05 -26.12 -6.29
CA TRP A 567 12.51 -26.73 -7.51
C TRP A 567 12.86 -28.21 -7.61
N SER A 568 14.12 -28.59 -7.35
CA SER A 568 14.54 -29.99 -7.36
C SER A 568 13.76 -30.86 -6.37
N ARG A 569 13.47 -30.37 -5.15
CA ARG A 569 12.61 -31.09 -4.18
C ARG A 569 11.17 -31.27 -4.67
N LEU A 570 10.63 -30.29 -5.39
CA LEU A 570 9.28 -30.40 -5.97
C LEU A 570 9.24 -31.41 -7.12
N LEU A 571 10.29 -31.45 -7.92
CA LEU A 571 10.47 -32.39 -9.03
C LEU A 571 10.77 -33.81 -8.53
N GLU A 572 11.48 -33.94 -7.41
CA GLU A 572 11.76 -35.21 -6.74
C GLU A 572 10.49 -35.88 -6.19
N LYS A 573 9.56 -35.10 -5.61
CA LYS A 573 8.24 -35.63 -5.20
C LYS A 573 7.42 -36.23 -6.35
N ARG A 574 7.74 -35.85 -7.59
CA ARG A 574 7.10 -36.34 -8.82
C ARG A 574 7.97 -37.37 -9.56
N ASN A 575 9.11 -37.75 -8.98
CA ASN A 575 10.15 -38.60 -9.57
C ASN A 575 10.69 -38.09 -10.91
N ILE A 576 10.74 -36.77 -11.12
CA ILE A 576 11.27 -36.15 -12.34
C ILE A 576 12.78 -35.97 -12.23
N ILE A 577 13.28 -35.55 -11.07
CA ILE A 577 14.71 -35.43 -10.73
C ILE A 577 14.93 -36.17 -9.42
N GLU A 578 16.05 -36.87 -9.26
CA GLU A 578 16.48 -37.46 -7.98
C GLU A 578 17.59 -36.63 -7.36
N MET A 579 17.51 -36.35 -6.06
CA MET A 579 18.54 -35.61 -5.33
C MET A 579 19.41 -36.57 -4.50
N LYS A 580 20.71 -36.60 -4.77
CA LYS A 580 21.68 -37.32 -3.95
C LYS A 580 22.47 -36.33 -3.10
N THR A 581 22.44 -36.54 -1.78
CA THR A 581 23.23 -35.75 -0.83
C THR A 581 24.42 -36.59 -0.37
N PRO A 582 25.63 -36.41 -0.93
CA PRO A 582 26.81 -37.12 -0.48
C PRO A 582 27.22 -36.66 0.94
N LEU A 583 27.89 -37.55 1.70
CA LEU A 583 28.39 -37.25 3.06
C LEU A 583 29.37 -36.06 3.09
N LEU A 584 30.09 -35.84 2.00
CA LEU A 584 30.98 -34.71 1.74
C LEU A 584 30.83 -34.32 0.26
N GLY A 585 30.51 -33.05 -0.02
CA GLY A 585 30.35 -32.54 -1.38
C GLY A 585 29.05 -31.79 -1.60
N ASP A 586 28.86 -31.26 -2.81
CA ASP A 586 27.64 -30.57 -3.21
C ASP A 586 26.50 -31.57 -3.46
N ILE A 587 25.25 -31.14 -3.28
CA ILE A 587 24.08 -31.96 -3.61
C ILE A 587 24.08 -32.20 -5.12
N VAL A 588 23.79 -33.42 -5.54
CA VAL A 588 23.80 -33.78 -6.96
C VAL A 588 22.41 -34.15 -7.44
N LEU A 589 22.03 -33.58 -8.58
CA LEU A 589 20.74 -33.78 -9.25
C LEU A 589 20.91 -34.79 -10.38
N ARG A 590 20.05 -35.81 -10.44
CA ARG A 590 20.05 -36.85 -11.47
C ARG A 590 18.68 -36.99 -12.12
N ARG A 591 18.64 -37.58 -13.30
CA ARG A 591 17.39 -37.94 -13.98
C ARG A 591 16.54 -38.89 -13.13
N GLY A 592 15.27 -38.54 -12.93
CA GLY A 592 14.28 -39.37 -12.25
C GLY A 592 13.46 -40.24 -13.22
N THR A 593 12.80 -41.26 -12.68
CA THR A 593 12.07 -42.28 -13.44
C THR A 593 10.87 -41.78 -14.25
N ASN A 594 10.31 -40.61 -13.93
CA ASN A 594 9.16 -40.01 -14.62
C ASN A 594 9.54 -38.88 -15.61
N MET A 595 10.84 -38.64 -15.86
CA MET A 595 11.29 -37.52 -16.70
C MET A 595 10.72 -37.58 -18.14
N GLU A 596 10.54 -38.78 -18.72
CA GLU A 596 10.01 -38.98 -20.08
C GLU A 596 8.49 -38.79 -20.22
N ARG A 597 7.74 -38.74 -19.12
CA ARG A 597 6.27 -38.64 -19.13
C ARG A 597 5.74 -37.20 -19.25
N LEU A 598 6.63 -36.22 -19.38
CA LEU A 598 6.27 -34.81 -19.43
C LEU A 598 6.10 -34.32 -20.87
N SER A 599 4.84 -34.21 -21.30
CA SER A 599 4.47 -33.03 -22.09
C SER A 599 4.70 -31.81 -21.20
N ARG A 600 5.79 -31.08 -21.46
CA ARG A 600 6.25 -29.83 -20.81
C ARG A 600 5.18 -29.16 -19.92
N VAL A 601 5.49 -29.05 -18.63
CA VAL A 601 4.60 -28.60 -17.53
C VAL A 601 3.87 -27.30 -17.91
N CYS A 602 2.53 -27.35 -17.99
CA CYS A 602 1.65 -26.18 -18.15
C CYS A 602 1.54 -25.36 -16.86
#